data_AF-A0A922K1Q8-F1
#
_entry.id   AF-A0A922K1Q8-F1
#
_cell.length_a   1.000
_cell.length_b   1.000
_cell.length_c   1.000
_cell.angle_alpha   90.00
_cell.angle_beta   90.00
_cell.angle_gamma   90.00
#
_symmetry.space_group_name_H-M   'P 1'
#
loop_
_entity.id
_entity.type
_entity.pdbx_description
1 polymer ?
#
loop_
_entity_poly.entity_id
_entity_poly.type
_entity_poly.pdbx_seq_one_letter_code
_entity_poly.pdbx_strand_id
1 'polypeptide(L)'
;MDFQRAPCIVGVLLLLSMSLGSAGDVVHRDNVPPKRPGCDNDFVLVKVPTWIKGVHDRKYVGVGARFGPTLETKEKRANRTRVVLADPPDCCSTPKNNLTREVIMVHRGGCSFTFKANIAESAGASAILIINSDPELFKMGCEDNETNVHVHIPVVMLPLDAGVNLEKNLQNNSTVLVQLYSPLRPAVDIAEVFLWLMAVGTILCASYWSAWSAREEAIEQDKLLKDGSDEIPSLEGIGSSGFVEINTTAAILFIVIASCFLVMLYKLMSKRFIEILVVLFCIGGVEGLQTCLVTLLSCFRWFERVGQSYVKVPFFGAVSYLTLAISPFCVAFGIVWAVFRKISYAWIGQDVLGIALIITVLQIVRVPNLKVGTVLLSCAFLYDIFWVFVSKPLFHESVMIVVARGDKSGGDGIPMLLKIPRMFDPWGGYSIIGFGDIILPGLLVAFSLRYDWLAKKSLRSGYFLWAMTAYGLGLLITYVALNMMDGHGQPALLYIVPFTLGTFFTLGKKRGELNILWSRGKPEWPCQHIQFQPSQ
;
A
#
# COMPACT_ATOMS: atom_id res chain seq x y z
N MET A 1 22.94 31.91 -16.12
CA MET A 1 23.53 30.55 -16.00
C MET A 1 22.41 29.52 -16.10
N ASP A 2 22.12 29.20 -17.36
CA ASP A 2 21.55 28.01 -18.00
C ASP A 2 20.34 27.27 -17.40
N PHE A 3 19.17 27.76 -17.82
CA PHE A 3 17.82 27.24 -17.65
C PHE A 3 17.56 25.88 -18.37
N GLN A 4 18.51 25.40 -19.19
CA GLN A 4 18.42 24.08 -19.83
C GLN A 4 18.86 22.91 -18.94
N ARG A 5 19.54 23.18 -17.81
CA ARG A 5 20.05 22.12 -16.92
C ARG A 5 19.05 21.61 -15.89
N ALA A 6 18.04 22.38 -15.50
CA ALA A 6 17.04 21.95 -14.51
C ALA A 6 16.15 20.77 -14.97
N PRO A 7 15.58 20.77 -16.20
CA PRO A 7 14.91 19.57 -16.72
C PRO A 7 15.88 18.41 -16.98
N CYS A 8 17.16 18.71 -17.26
CA CYS A 8 18.20 17.68 -17.35
C CYS A 8 18.53 17.07 -15.98
N ILE A 9 18.51 17.80 -14.87
CA ILE A 9 18.80 17.23 -13.54
C ILE A 9 17.66 16.32 -13.08
N VAL A 10 16.40 16.71 -13.30
CA VAL A 10 15.23 15.84 -13.04
C VAL A 10 15.22 14.65 -14.00
N GLY A 11 15.55 14.86 -15.28
CA GLY A 11 15.71 13.79 -16.26
C GLY A 11 16.88 12.84 -15.95
N VAL A 12 17.99 13.34 -15.44
CA VAL A 12 19.17 12.55 -15.03
C VAL A 12 18.90 11.82 -13.72
N LEU A 13 18.17 12.39 -12.76
CA LEU A 13 17.70 11.69 -11.57
C LEU A 13 16.67 10.59 -11.91
N LEU A 14 15.77 10.85 -12.87
CA LEU A 14 14.86 9.84 -13.42
C LEU A 14 15.62 8.74 -14.17
N LEU A 15 16.61 9.07 -15.00
CA LEU A 15 17.45 8.11 -15.71
C LEU A 15 18.38 7.32 -14.78
N LEU A 16 18.88 7.93 -13.71
CA LEU A 16 19.63 7.24 -12.64
C LEU A 16 18.73 6.32 -11.82
N SER A 17 17.44 6.66 -11.63
CA SER A 17 16.46 5.74 -11.02
C SER A 17 16.00 4.63 -11.96
N MET A 18 15.94 4.87 -13.28
CA MET A 18 15.53 3.88 -14.28
C MET A 18 16.66 2.93 -14.72
N SER A 19 17.91 3.26 -14.43
CA SER A 19 19.07 2.41 -14.78
C SER A 19 19.36 1.28 -13.79
N LEU A 20 18.59 1.18 -12.70
CA LEU A 20 18.58 0.02 -11.79
C LEU A 20 17.19 -0.64 -11.83
N GLY A 21 16.91 -1.42 -12.85
CA GLY A 21 15.70 -2.25 -12.87
C GLY A 21 15.49 -2.93 -14.21
N SER A 22 16.18 -4.03 -14.45
CA SER A 22 15.69 -4.99 -15.44
C SER A 22 14.48 -5.68 -14.82
N ALA A 23 13.29 -5.54 -15.42
CA ALA A 23 12.12 -6.33 -15.07
C ALA A 23 12.52 -7.81 -15.09
N GLY A 24 12.41 -8.51 -13.95
CA GLY A 24 13.19 -9.72 -13.73
C GLY A 24 12.61 -10.68 -12.71
N ASP A 25 11.46 -11.26 -13.05
CA ASP A 25 10.92 -12.49 -12.47
C ASP A 25 10.55 -12.48 -10.97
N VAL A 26 9.70 -13.43 -10.57
CA VAL A 26 9.52 -13.83 -9.17
C VAL A 26 10.74 -14.65 -8.75
N VAL A 27 11.89 -14.02 -8.86
CA VAL A 27 13.19 -14.60 -8.63
C VAL A 27 13.73 -13.88 -7.41
N HIS A 28 13.80 -14.59 -6.29
CA HIS A 28 14.65 -14.13 -5.20
C HIS A 28 16.09 -14.32 -5.67
N ARG A 29 16.68 -13.28 -6.28
CA ARG A 29 18.12 -13.21 -6.55
C ARG A 29 18.85 -13.18 -5.22
N ASP A 30 19.09 -14.35 -4.65
CA ASP A 30 20.08 -14.46 -3.60
C ASP A 30 21.44 -14.34 -4.28
N ASN A 31 22.01 -13.14 -4.24
CA ASN A 31 23.36 -12.83 -4.72
C ASN A 31 24.46 -13.48 -3.86
N VAL A 32 24.11 -14.41 -2.95
CA VAL A 32 24.99 -14.91 -1.89
C VAL A 32 25.74 -16.19 -2.29
N PRO A 33 25.14 -17.21 -2.94
CA PRO A 33 25.91 -18.38 -3.39
C PRO A 33 26.37 -18.23 -4.86
N PRO A 34 27.62 -18.60 -5.20
CA PRO A 34 28.14 -18.50 -6.57
C PRO A 34 27.31 -19.36 -7.53
N LYS A 35 26.99 -18.81 -8.71
CA LYS A 35 26.36 -19.57 -9.79
C LYS A 35 27.35 -20.63 -10.28
N ARG A 36 26.92 -21.90 -10.28
CA ARG A 36 27.72 -23.06 -10.69
C ARG A 36 26.97 -23.83 -11.78
N PRO A 37 27.66 -24.54 -12.69
CA PRO A 37 27.00 -25.31 -13.73
C PRO A 37 26.07 -26.38 -13.12
N GLY A 38 24.78 -26.29 -13.44
CA GLY A 38 23.73 -27.19 -12.92
C GLY A 38 23.11 -26.77 -11.59
N CYS A 39 23.56 -25.64 -11.02
CA CYS A 39 23.03 -25.06 -9.78
C CYS A 39 22.99 -23.52 -9.86
N ASP A 40 22.28 -23.06 -10.88
CA ASP A 40 22.24 -21.67 -11.31
C ASP A 40 20.81 -21.18 -11.55
N ASN A 41 19.80 -22.03 -11.32
CA ASN A 41 18.42 -21.60 -11.31
C ASN A 41 18.16 -20.65 -10.13
N ASP A 42 17.17 -19.82 -10.35
CA ASP A 42 16.64 -18.93 -9.34
C ASP A 42 15.53 -19.61 -8.52
N PHE A 43 15.36 -19.17 -7.27
CA PHE A 43 14.25 -19.63 -6.44
C PHE A 43 12.94 -19.08 -6.97
N VAL A 44 12.10 -19.95 -7.51
CA VAL A 44 10.77 -19.63 -8.01
C VAL A 44 9.70 -20.26 -7.13
N LEU A 45 8.59 -19.53 -6.93
CA LEU A 45 7.40 -20.10 -6.29
C LEU A 45 6.74 -21.08 -7.24
N VAL A 46 6.21 -22.19 -6.70
CA VAL A 46 5.57 -23.25 -7.48
C VAL A 46 4.15 -23.46 -6.99
N LYS A 47 3.20 -23.45 -7.90
CA LYS A 47 1.83 -23.88 -7.61
C LYS A 47 1.73 -25.38 -7.73
N VAL A 48 1.14 -25.98 -6.70
CA VAL A 48 0.91 -27.43 -6.59
C VAL A 48 -0.58 -27.66 -6.31
N PRO A 49 -1.47 -27.48 -7.30
CA PRO A 49 -2.85 -27.97 -7.20
C PRO A 49 -2.89 -29.49 -7.08
N THR A 50 -3.82 -29.97 -6.28
CA THR A 50 -3.94 -31.38 -5.93
C THR A 50 -5.33 -31.92 -6.27
N TRP A 51 -5.37 -33.15 -6.77
CA TRP A 51 -6.61 -33.89 -7.02
C TRP A 51 -6.59 -35.17 -6.22
N ILE A 52 -7.64 -35.40 -5.44
CA ILE A 52 -7.83 -36.60 -4.63
C ILE A 52 -9.02 -37.33 -5.22
N LYS A 53 -8.81 -38.60 -5.64
CA LYS A 53 -9.86 -39.41 -6.29
C LYS A 53 -10.52 -38.70 -7.50
N GLY A 54 -9.73 -37.94 -8.25
CA GLY A 54 -10.17 -37.20 -9.45
C GLY A 54 -10.88 -35.86 -9.17
N VAL A 55 -11.16 -35.52 -7.91
CA VAL A 55 -11.77 -34.24 -7.51
C VAL A 55 -10.67 -33.25 -7.11
N HIS A 56 -10.76 -32.01 -7.59
CA HIS A 56 -9.84 -30.94 -7.18
C HIS A 56 -10.03 -30.64 -5.69
N ASP A 57 -8.97 -30.79 -4.90
CA ASP A 57 -9.00 -30.56 -3.45
C ASP A 57 -8.46 -29.17 -3.12
N ARG A 58 -7.14 -29.02 -3.00
CA ARG A 58 -6.48 -27.78 -2.57
C ARG A 58 -5.34 -27.40 -3.48
N LYS A 59 -4.92 -26.13 -3.41
CA LYS A 59 -3.73 -25.64 -4.09
C LYS A 59 -2.70 -25.26 -3.03
N TYR A 60 -1.54 -25.90 -3.07
CA TYR A 60 -0.41 -25.55 -2.23
C TYR A 60 0.58 -24.67 -2.99
N VAL A 61 1.40 -23.93 -2.24
CA VAL A 61 2.50 -23.14 -2.76
C VAL A 61 3.80 -23.74 -2.22
N GLY A 62 4.69 -24.09 -3.14
CA GLY A 62 6.04 -24.59 -2.87
C GLY A 62 7.12 -23.66 -3.41
N VAL A 63 8.38 -24.07 -3.25
CA VAL A 63 9.56 -23.36 -3.79
C VAL A 63 10.42 -24.33 -4.60
N GLY A 64 10.82 -23.93 -5.80
CA GLY A 64 11.74 -24.69 -6.65
C GLY A 64 13.18 -24.61 -6.16
N ALA A 65 14.00 -25.62 -6.46
CA ALA A 65 15.43 -25.62 -6.15
C ALA A 65 16.27 -24.80 -7.16
N ARG A 66 17.53 -24.50 -6.80
CA ARG A 66 18.51 -23.90 -7.75
C ARG A 66 19.03 -24.88 -8.80
N PHE A 67 18.76 -26.16 -8.63
CA PHE A 67 19.19 -27.25 -9.51
C PHE A 67 17.96 -27.98 -10.09
N GLY A 68 18.18 -28.78 -11.13
CA GLY A 68 17.09 -29.38 -11.89
C GLY A 68 16.64 -28.52 -13.08
N PRO A 69 15.70 -29.00 -13.90
CA PRO A 69 15.05 -28.21 -14.94
C PRO A 69 14.13 -27.15 -14.34
N THR A 70 13.93 -26.06 -15.07
CA THR A 70 12.94 -25.04 -14.73
C THR A 70 11.51 -25.56 -14.96
N LEU A 71 10.56 -25.00 -14.21
CA LEU A 71 9.16 -25.43 -14.24
C LEU A 71 8.37 -24.71 -15.34
N GLU A 72 7.35 -25.39 -15.87
CA GLU A 72 6.42 -24.81 -16.84
C GLU A 72 5.69 -23.59 -16.28
N THR A 73 5.55 -22.55 -17.10
CA THR A 73 4.88 -21.31 -16.69
C THR A 73 3.37 -21.34 -16.88
N LYS A 74 2.88 -22.18 -17.80
CA LYS A 74 1.44 -22.26 -18.12
C LYS A 74 0.83 -23.52 -17.52
N GLU A 75 -0.22 -23.34 -16.71
CA GLU A 75 -0.98 -24.44 -16.11
C GLU A 75 -1.41 -25.47 -17.16
N LYS A 76 -1.95 -25.05 -18.32
CA LYS A 76 -2.43 -25.95 -19.38
C LYS A 76 -1.36 -26.88 -19.98
N ARG A 77 -0.07 -26.58 -19.81
CA ARG A 77 1.04 -27.39 -20.35
C ARG A 77 1.70 -28.28 -19.28
N ALA A 78 1.40 -28.05 -18.00
CA ALA A 78 1.92 -28.87 -16.92
C ALA A 78 1.13 -30.17 -16.84
N ASN A 79 1.82 -31.31 -16.77
CA ASN A 79 1.19 -32.62 -16.69
C ASN A 79 0.70 -32.92 -15.26
N ARG A 80 -0.46 -33.57 -15.17
CA ARG A 80 -0.94 -34.15 -13.92
C ARG A 80 -0.29 -35.50 -13.72
N THR A 81 0.36 -35.66 -12.57
CA THR A 81 1.20 -36.83 -12.29
C THR A 81 0.86 -37.40 -10.92
N ARG A 82 0.88 -38.73 -10.80
CA ARG A 82 0.58 -39.43 -9.54
C ARG A 82 1.71 -39.20 -8.54
N VAL A 83 1.33 -38.98 -7.27
CA VAL A 83 2.28 -38.85 -6.16
C VAL A 83 2.40 -40.17 -5.43
N VAL A 84 3.64 -40.52 -5.07
CA VAL A 84 3.96 -41.69 -4.24
C VAL A 84 4.88 -41.27 -3.11
N LEU A 85 4.66 -41.81 -1.91
CA LEU A 85 5.55 -41.60 -0.77
C LEU A 85 6.78 -42.51 -0.90
N ALA A 86 7.97 -41.97 -0.64
CA ALA A 86 9.21 -42.75 -0.66
C ALA A 86 9.27 -43.79 0.48
N ASP A 87 9.85 -44.97 0.21
CA ASP A 87 10.27 -45.95 1.22
C ASP A 87 11.76 -46.31 0.97
N PRO A 88 12.71 -45.83 1.79
CA PRO A 88 12.51 -45.08 3.03
C PRO A 88 12.06 -43.61 2.79
N PRO A 89 11.35 -42.99 3.76
CA PRO A 89 10.76 -41.66 3.58
C PRO A 89 11.76 -40.52 3.31
N ASP A 90 13.02 -40.68 3.71
CA ASP A 90 14.07 -39.69 3.49
C ASP A 90 14.71 -39.78 2.10
N CYS A 91 14.50 -40.87 1.34
CA CYS A 91 15.11 -41.08 0.03
C CYS A 91 16.66 -40.92 0.02
N CYS A 92 17.30 -41.26 1.14
CA CYS A 92 18.78 -41.28 1.24
C CYS A 92 19.37 -42.62 0.79
N SER A 93 18.53 -43.58 0.42
CA SER A 93 18.87 -44.81 -0.27
C SER A 93 17.85 -45.09 -1.37
N THR A 94 18.17 -45.98 -2.30
CA THR A 94 17.26 -46.37 -3.39
C THR A 94 15.88 -46.74 -2.85
N PRO A 95 14.80 -46.05 -3.30
CA PRO A 95 13.44 -46.37 -2.88
C PRO A 95 13.06 -47.79 -3.28
N LYS A 96 12.33 -48.50 -2.41
CA LYS A 96 11.80 -49.84 -2.73
C LYS A 96 10.68 -49.80 -3.76
N ASN A 97 10.00 -48.66 -3.88
CA ASN A 97 8.91 -48.46 -4.82
C ASN A 97 9.47 -48.37 -6.25
N ASN A 98 8.94 -49.19 -7.15
CA ASN A 98 9.27 -49.08 -8.58
C ASN A 98 8.47 -47.92 -9.20
N LEU A 99 9.13 -46.81 -9.52
CA LEU A 99 8.46 -45.60 -10.02
C LEU A 99 8.37 -45.66 -11.55
N THR A 100 7.19 -45.37 -12.09
CA THR A 100 6.97 -45.25 -13.55
C THR A 100 6.61 -43.82 -13.92
N ARG A 101 7.60 -42.91 -13.84
CA ARG A 101 7.42 -41.45 -14.06
C ARG A 101 6.44 -40.80 -13.09
N GLU A 102 6.39 -41.27 -11.87
CA GLU A 102 5.58 -40.69 -10.79
C GLU A 102 6.35 -39.60 -10.04
N VAL A 103 5.63 -38.71 -9.36
CA VAL A 103 6.23 -37.72 -8.48
C VAL A 103 6.48 -38.37 -7.13
N ILE A 104 7.74 -38.44 -6.70
CA ILE A 104 8.08 -39.01 -5.40
C ILE A 104 8.07 -37.93 -4.33
N MET A 105 7.44 -38.21 -3.20
CA MET A 105 7.36 -37.33 -2.04
C MET A 105 8.28 -37.84 -0.94
N VAL A 106 9.13 -36.97 -0.42
CA VAL A 106 10.22 -37.30 0.51
C VAL A 106 10.25 -36.32 1.68
N HIS A 107 10.77 -36.76 2.82
CA HIS A 107 11.00 -35.92 3.99
C HIS A 107 12.39 -35.26 3.95
N ARG A 108 12.47 -34.01 4.40
CA ARG A 108 13.75 -33.31 4.62
C ARG A 108 14.56 -33.96 5.75
N GLY A 109 15.88 -34.00 5.60
CA GLY A 109 16.82 -34.54 6.59
C GLY A 109 17.64 -35.73 6.07
N GLY A 110 18.60 -36.22 6.85
CA GLY A 110 19.41 -37.42 6.54
C GLY A 110 20.54 -37.22 5.52
N CYS A 111 20.27 -36.56 4.39
CA CYS A 111 21.22 -36.33 3.30
C CYS A 111 20.90 -35.03 2.53
N SER A 112 21.80 -34.60 1.63
CA SER A 112 21.67 -33.36 0.85
C SER A 112 20.48 -33.39 -0.12
N PHE A 113 19.97 -32.21 -0.52
CA PHE A 113 18.81 -32.12 -1.41
C PHE A 113 19.09 -32.62 -2.82
N THR A 114 20.29 -32.32 -3.33
CA THR A 114 20.82 -32.79 -4.61
C THR A 114 20.97 -34.31 -4.61
N PHE A 115 21.47 -34.88 -3.51
CA PHE A 115 21.58 -36.33 -3.34
C PHE A 115 20.20 -37.02 -3.40
N LYS A 116 19.20 -36.51 -2.68
CA LYS A 116 17.81 -37.02 -2.75
C LYS A 116 17.25 -36.98 -4.17
N ALA A 117 17.50 -35.89 -4.90
CA ALA A 117 17.02 -35.72 -6.27
C ALA A 117 17.68 -36.72 -7.23
N ASN A 118 18.98 -36.97 -7.10
CA ASN A 118 19.70 -37.96 -7.91
C ASN A 118 19.21 -39.39 -7.67
N ILE A 119 18.96 -39.76 -6.41
CA ILE A 119 18.41 -41.07 -6.06
C ILE A 119 17.00 -41.24 -6.60
N ALA A 120 16.15 -40.22 -6.47
CA ALA A 120 14.80 -40.20 -7.02
C ALA A 120 14.79 -40.32 -8.55
N GLU A 121 15.65 -39.57 -9.25
CA GLU A 121 15.82 -39.63 -10.70
C GLU A 121 16.27 -41.03 -11.14
N SER A 122 17.26 -41.59 -10.48
CA SER A 122 17.77 -42.96 -10.75
C SER A 122 16.70 -44.03 -10.52
N ALA A 123 15.75 -43.77 -9.62
CA ALA A 123 14.61 -44.65 -9.36
C ALA A 123 13.45 -44.49 -10.36
N GLY A 124 13.56 -43.58 -11.35
CA GLY A 124 12.55 -43.38 -12.39
C GLY A 124 11.45 -42.36 -12.05
N ALA A 125 11.67 -41.51 -11.04
CA ALA A 125 10.76 -40.41 -10.72
C ALA A 125 10.69 -39.37 -11.86
N SER A 126 9.56 -38.70 -12.02
CA SER A 126 9.42 -37.57 -12.95
C SER A 126 9.63 -36.20 -12.30
N ALA A 127 9.44 -36.10 -10.98
CA ALA A 127 9.75 -34.95 -10.14
C ALA A 127 9.85 -35.39 -8.68
N ILE A 128 10.41 -34.54 -7.83
CA ILE A 128 10.53 -34.77 -6.38
C ILE A 128 9.83 -33.64 -5.59
N LEU A 129 9.01 -34.04 -4.62
CA LEU A 129 8.37 -33.16 -3.63
C LEU A 129 9.02 -33.37 -2.27
N ILE A 130 9.73 -32.36 -1.76
CA ILE A 130 10.39 -32.42 -0.45
C ILE A 130 9.50 -31.75 0.60
N ILE A 131 9.10 -32.49 1.62
CA ILE A 131 8.36 -31.97 2.77
C ILE A 131 9.36 -31.33 3.73
N ASN A 132 9.17 -30.05 4.03
CA ASN A 132 10.00 -29.35 4.99
C ASN A 132 9.68 -29.79 6.44
N SER A 133 10.69 -29.73 7.32
CA SER A 133 10.55 -29.98 8.75
C SER A 133 9.94 -28.79 9.50
N ASP A 134 10.04 -27.58 8.92
CA ASP A 134 9.51 -26.33 9.45
C ASP A 134 8.24 -25.89 8.68
N PRO A 135 7.36 -25.06 9.30
CA PRO A 135 6.17 -24.54 8.63
C PRO A 135 6.47 -23.55 7.50
N GLU A 136 7.63 -22.89 7.54
CA GLU A 136 8.07 -21.96 6.49
C GLU A 136 8.76 -22.68 5.34
N LEU A 137 8.83 -22.04 4.17
CA LEU A 137 9.52 -22.58 3.00
C LEU A 137 11.04 -22.35 3.12
N PHE A 138 11.84 -23.38 2.88
CA PHE A 138 13.29 -23.30 2.87
C PHE A 138 13.84 -23.28 1.43
N LYS A 139 14.86 -22.45 1.19
CA LYS A 139 15.49 -22.30 -0.13
C LYS A 139 16.53 -23.41 -0.35
N MET A 140 16.27 -24.31 -1.28
CA MET A 140 17.16 -25.44 -1.60
C MET A 140 18.32 -25.03 -2.52
N GLY A 141 19.47 -24.71 -1.92
CA GLY A 141 20.74 -24.50 -2.63
C GLY A 141 21.57 -25.78 -2.76
N CYS A 142 22.70 -25.67 -3.44
CA CYS A 142 23.72 -26.72 -3.52
C CYS A 142 24.79 -26.50 -2.44
N GLU A 143 25.43 -27.59 -2.02
CA GLU A 143 26.49 -27.53 -1.01
C GLU A 143 27.83 -27.05 -1.61
N ASP A 144 28.70 -26.47 -0.78
CA ASP A 144 29.95 -25.89 -1.26
C ASP A 144 30.93 -26.93 -1.83
N ASN A 145 30.86 -28.18 -1.35
CA ASN A 145 31.72 -29.28 -1.76
C ASN A 145 31.20 -30.06 -2.98
N GLU A 146 30.02 -29.74 -3.50
CA GLU A 146 29.45 -30.42 -4.66
C GLU A 146 29.95 -29.77 -5.97
N THR A 147 30.69 -30.55 -6.77
CA THR A 147 31.14 -30.16 -8.11
C THR A 147 30.29 -30.83 -9.18
N ASN A 148 29.66 -30.04 -10.06
CA ASN A 148 28.78 -30.46 -11.17
C ASN A 148 27.51 -31.22 -10.75
N VAL A 149 26.44 -30.46 -10.48
CA VAL A 149 25.13 -31.03 -10.11
C VAL A 149 24.35 -31.38 -11.38
N HIS A 150 24.11 -32.67 -11.60
CA HIS A 150 23.36 -33.17 -12.75
C HIS A 150 22.03 -33.77 -12.30
N VAL A 151 21.00 -32.91 -12.20
CA VAL A 151 19.62 -33.30 -11.89
C VAL A 151 18.75 -32.90 -13.08
N HIS A 152 17.96 -33.82 -13.64
CA HIS A 152 17.10 -33.59 -14.82
C HIS A 152 15.60 -33.65 -14.49
N ILE A 153 15.24 -33.87 -13.22
CA ILE A 153 13.86 -33.82 -12.73
C ILE A 153 13.59 -32.56 -11.91
N PRO A 154 12.39 -31.94 -11.99
CA PRO A 154 12.04 -30.79 -11.16
C PRO A 154 12.04 -31.14 -9.66
N VAL A 155 12.55 -30.20 -8.85
CA VAL A 155 12.68 -30.34 -7.39
C VAL A 155 11.90 -29.22 -6.72
N VAL A 156 10.88 -29.57 -5.93
CA VAL A 156 10.00 -28.59 -5.27
C VAL A 156 9.86 -28.92 -3.79
N MET A 157 10.03 -27.91 -2.94
CA MET A 157 9.78 -28.02 -1.50
C MET A 157 8.36 -27.57 -1.18
N LEU A 158 7.69 -28.30 -0.29
CA LEU A 158 6.42 -27.95 0.32
C LEU A 158 6.60 -27.63 1.81
N PRO A 159 5.79 -26.71 2.38
CA PRO A 159 5.78 -26.48 3.82
C PRO A 159 5.25 -27.70 4.57
N LEU A 160 5.61 -27.84 5.84
CA LEU A 160 5.23 -28.99 6.68
C LEU A 160 3.72 -29.30 6.62
N ASP A 161 2.87 -28.29 6.80
CA ASP A 161 1.41 -28.45 6.83
C ASP A 161 0.84 -29.03 5.51
N ALA A 162 1.41 -28.61 4.38
CA ALA A 162 1.00 -29.11 3.07
C ALA A 162 1.45 -30.56 2.87
N GLY A 163 2.68 -30.88 3.26
CA GLY A 163 3.24 -32.22 3.17
C GLY A 163 2.47 -33.24 4.01
N VAL A 164 2.23 -32.92 5.28
CA VAL A 164 1.47 -33.80 6.20
C VAL A 164 0.05 -34.05 5.71
N ASN A 165 -0.63 -33.04 5.15
CA ASN A 165 -1.97 -33.23 4.61
C ASN A 165 -1.96 -34.15 3.37
N LEU A 166 -0.98 -33.99 2.46
CA LEU A 166 -0.85 -34.88 1.31
C LEU A 166 -0.48 -36.30 1.71
N GLU A 167 0.42 -36.47 2.66
CA GLU A 167 0.83 -37.76 3.20
C GLU A 167 -0.34 -38.50 3.83
N LYS A 168 -1.17 -37.82 4.63
CA LYS A 168 -2.39 -38.40 5.20
C LYS A 168 -3.34 -38.94 4.13
N ASN A 169 -3.47 -38.23 3.00
CA ASN A 169 -4.31 -38.67 1.88
C ASN A 169 -3.73 -39.89 1.15
N LEU A 170 -2.41 -39.96 1.00
CA LEU A 170 -1.71 -41.12 0.43
C LEU A 170 -1.82 -42.36 1.33
N GLN A 171 -1.66 -42.19 2.65
CA GLN A 171 -1.81 -43.27 3.63
C GLN A 171 -3.24 -43.83 3.68
N ASN A 172 -4.25 -43.00 3.40
CA ASN A 172 -5.64 -43.43 3.24
C ASN A 172 -5.92 -44.16 1.90
N ASN A 173 -4.88 -44.65 1.20
CA ASN A 173 -4.95 -45.31 -0.11
C ASN A 173 -5.71 -44.51 -1.18
N SER A 174 -5.73 -43.19 -1.08
CA SER A 174 -6.35 -42.34 -2.10
C SER A 174 -5.35 -42.06 -3.23
N THR A 175 -5.83 -42.07 -4.47
CA THR A 175 -5.03 -41.61 -5.60
C THR A 175 -4.89 -40.09 -5.54
N VAL A 176 -3.65 -39.63 -5.32
CA VAL A 176 -3.30 -38.22 -5.29
C VAL A 176 -2.55 -37.88 -6.57
N LEU A 177 -3.06 -36.91 -7.32
CA LEU A 177 -2.42 -36.35 -8.51
C LEU A 177 -2.01 -34.91 -8.20
N VAL A 178 -0.83 -34.52 -8.65
CA VAL A 178 -0.33 -33.14 -8.56
C VAL A 178 0.07 -32.63 -9.93
N GLN A 179 0.11 -31.30 -10.04
CA GLN A 179 0.58 -30.62 -11.23
C GLN A 179 1.52 -29.50 -10.77
N LEU A 180 2.72 -29.43 -11.34
CA LEU A 180 3.74 -28.47 -10.93
C LEU A 180 3.90 -27.40 -12.01
N TYR A 181 3.65 -26.14 -11.66
CA TYR A 181 3.88 -25.01 -12.58
C TYR A 181 4.20 -23.73 -11.80
N SER A 182 4.94 -22.82 -12.43
CA SER A 182 5.36 -21.54 -11.87
C SER A 182 4.87 -20.40 -12.76
N PRO A 183 3.64 -19.88 -12.54
CA PRO A 183 3.09 -18.85 -13.39
C PRO A 183 3.83 -17.51 -13.21
N LEU A 184 4.09 -16.84 -14.34
CA LEU A 184 4.68 -15.50 -14.36
C LEU A 184 3.69 -14.48 -13.80
N ARG A 185 4.19 -13.49 -13.05
CA ARG A 185 3.38 -12.34 -12.63
C ARG A 185 3.25 -11.36 -13.79
N PRO A 186 2.06 -10.77 -14.00
CA PRO A 186 1.92 -9.69 -14.95
C PRO A 186 2.73 -8.47 -14.49
N ALA A 187 3.28 -7.72 -15.45
CA ALA A 187 4.07 -6.52 -15.15
C ALA A 187 3.23 -5.34 -14.64
N VAL A 188 1.91 -5.34 -14.86
CA VAL A 188 0.97 -4.34 -14.32
C VAL A 188 -0.34 -5.07 -14.02
N ASP A 189 -0.85 -4.94 -12.79
CA ASP A 189 -2.18 -5.46 -12.43
C ASP A 189 -3.23 -4.34 -12.55
N ILE A 190 -4.43 -4.69 -13.02
CA ILE A 190 -5.54 -3.73 -13.14
C ILE A 190 -5.92 -3.14 -11.76
N ALA A 191 -5.70 -3.88 -10.67
CA ALA A 191 -5.90 -3.40 -9.31
C ALA A 191 -5.10 -2.12 -9.01
N GLU A 192 -3.88 -1.98 -9.55
CA GLU A 192 -3.03 -0.80 -9.36
C GLU A 192 -3.60 0.43 -10.06
N VAL A 193 -4.19 0.24 -11.25
CA VAL A 193 -4.89 1.31 -11.98
C VAL A 193 -6.10 1.81 -11.19
N PHE A 194 -6.89 0.90 -10.61
CA PHE A 194 -8.01 1.28 -9.76
C PHE A 194 -7.56 1.99 -8.48
N LEU A 195 -6.51 1.52 -7.80
CA LEU A 195 -5.95 2.21 -6.64
C LEU A 195 -5.42 3.59 -7.00
N TRP A 196 -4.76 3.72 -8.15
CA TRP A 196 -4.30 5.02 -8.68
C TRP A 196 -5.48 5.98 -8.89
N LEU A 197 -6.55 5.51 -9.56
CA LEU A 197 -7.77 6.29 -9.78
C LEU A 197 -8.45 6.68 -8.46
N MET A 198 -8.54 5.74 -7.50
CA MET A 198 -9.13 6.00 -6.19
C MET A 198 -8.32 7.05 -5.41
N ALA A 199 -7.00 6.95 -5.40
CA ALA A 199 -6.15 7.90 -4.70
C ALA A 199 -6.22 9.31 -5.32
N VAL A 200 -6.13 9.41 -6.65
CA VAL A 200 -6.28 10.69 -7.37
C VAL A 200 -7.69 11.26 -7.18
N GLY A 201 -8.73 10.44 -7.30
CA GLY A 201 -10.12 10.85 -7.10
C GLY A 201 -10.40 11.33 -5.67
N THR A 202 -9.83 10.65 -4.67
CA THR A 202 -9.98 11.03 -3.26
C THR A 202 -9.37 12.41 -2.99
N ILE A 203 -8.13 12.66 -3.45
CA ILE A 203 -7.49 13.97 -3.27
C ILE A 203 -8.24 15.05 -4.06
N LEU A 204 -8.72 14.75 -5.27
CA LEU A 204 -9.52 15.67 -6.07
C LEU A 204 -10.78 16.11 -5.31
N CYS A 205 -11.59 15.15 -4.87
CA CYS A 205 -12.81 15.40 -4.10
C CYS A 205 -12.50 16.17 -2.80
N ALA A 206 -11.52 15.72 -2.03
CA ALA A 206 -11.14 16.36 -0.78
C ALA A 206 -10.62 17.80 -0.98
N SER A 207 -9.86 18.05 -2.05
CA SER A 207 -9.33 19.38 -2.36
C SER A 207 -10.45 20.34 -2.73
N TYR A 208 -11.37 19.93 -3.61
CA TYR A 208 -12.53 20.74 -3.98
C TYR A 208 -13.41 21.04 -2.77
N TRP A 209 -13.62 20.02 -1.93
CA TRP A 209 -14.33 20.19 -0.68
C TRP A 209 -13.67 21.21 0.24
N SER A 210 -12.38 21.02 0.51
CA SER A 210 -11.59 21.87 1.41
C SER A 210 -11.57 23.33 0.92
N ALA A 211 -11.49 23.54 -0.40
CA ALA A 211 -11.58 24.85 -1.02
C ALA A 211 -12.99 25.47 -0.94
N TRP A 212 -14.05 24.67 -1.11
CA TRP A 212 -15.43 25.09 -0.93
C TRP A 212 -15.73 25.54 0.48
N SER A 213 -15.40 24.71 1.48
CA SER A 213 -15.60 25.08 2.89
C SER A 213 -14.83 26.35 3.27
N ALA A 214 -13.57 26.50 2.82
CA ALA A 214 -12.78 27.70 3.10
C ALA A 214 -13.33 28.97 2.44
N ARG A 215 -13.96 28.83 1.25
CA ARG A 215 -14.63 29.95 0.58
C ARG A 215 -15.87 30.40 1.36
N GLU A 216 -16.63 29.44 1.86
CA GLU A 216 -17.90 29.71 2.54
C GLU A 216 -17.64 30.34 3.91
N GLU A 217 -16.64 29.85 4.65
CA GLU A 217 -16.10 30.48 5.87
C GLU A 217 -15.72 31.95 5.61
N ALA A 218 -15.05 32.25 4.49
CA ALA A 218 -14.65 33.61 4.15
C ALA A 218 -15.84 34.53 3.79
N ILE A 219 -16.87 33.98 3.12
CA ILE A 219 -18.10 34.73 2.80
C ILE A 219 -18.90 35.04 4.07
N GLU A 220 -18.99 34.09 5.00
CA GLU A 220 -19.65 34.31 6.29
C GLU A 220 -18.93 35.35 7.14
N GLN A 221 -17.59 35.32 7.19
CA GLN A 221 -16.81 36.35 7.86
C GLN A 221 -17.01 37.74 7.23
N ASP A 222 -17.06 37.86 5.90
CA ASP A 222 -17.34 39.13 5.21
C ASP A 222 -18.74 39.66 5.53
N LYS A 223 -19.76 38.78 5.61
CA LYS A 223 -21.11 39.16 6.05
C LYS A 223 -21.13 39.65 7.49
N LEU A 224 -20.48 38.93 8.41
CA LEU A 224 -20.39 39.32 9.81
C LEU A 224 -19.66 40.66 10.00
N LEU A 225 -18.60 40.92 9.22
CA LEU A 225 -17.90 42.20 9.25
C LEU A 225 -18.75 43.35 8.70
N LYS A 226 -19.62 43.09 7.72
CA LYS A 226 -20.57 44.08 7.18
C LYS A 226 -21.75 44.34 8.10
N ASP A 227 -22.25 43.32 8.78
CA ASP A 227 -23.35 43.45 9.74
C ASP A 227 -22.86 44.03 11.09
N GLY A 228 -21.59 43.78 11.45
CA GLY A 228 -20.96 44.28 12.67
C GLY A 228 -20.45 45.73 12.61
N SER A 229 -20.58 46.44 11.49
CA SER A 229 -20.18 47.85 11.41
C SER A 229 -21.10 48.80 12.20
N ASP A 230 -22.21 48.32 12.77
CA ASP A 230 -23.10 49.12 13.62
C ASP A 230 -22.85 48.95 15.14
N GLU A 231 -22.07 47.95 15.59
CA GLU A 231 -21.67 47.83 17.00
C GLU A 231 -20.27 47.21 17.14
N ILE A 232 -19.28 48.03 17.49
CA ILE A 232 -17.97 47.54 17.94
C ILE A 232 -18.12 47.01 19.37
N PRO A 233 -17.82 45.73 19.61
CA PRO A 233 -16.86 45.44 20.65
C PRO A 233 -15.71 44.59 20.13
N SER A 234 -14.50 45.05 20.46
CA SER A 234 -13.28 44.28 20.49
C SER A 234 -13.46 42.99 21.31
N LEU A 235 -13.40 41.84 20.66
CA LEU A 235 -13.14 40.56 21.32
C LEU A 235 -12.15 39.74 20.48
N GLU A 236 -10.85 40.04 20.65
CA GLU A 236 -9.82 39.02 20.44
C GLU A 236 -10.05 37.90 21.46
N GLY A 237 -10.58 36.75 21.02
CA GLY A 237 -10.79 35.63 21.91
C GLY A 237 -11.55 34.45 21.32
N ILE A 238 -10.80 33.49 20.76
CA ILE A 238 -11.16 32.06 20.68
C ILE A 238 -12.46 31.75 19.93
N GLY A 239 -12.48 32.01 18.62
CA GLY A 239 -13.25 31.15 17.73
C GLY A 239 -12.42 29.90 17.47
N SER A 240 -12.82 28.73 18.01
CA SER A 240 -12.15 27.47 17.64
C SER A 240 -12.38 27.23 16.15
N SER A 241 -11.43 27.64 15.31
CA SER A 241 -11.43 27.28 13.90
C SER A 241 -11.48 25.75 13.85
N GLY A 242 -12.52 25.18 13.23
CA GLY A 242 -12.71 23.71 13.13
C GLY A 242 -11.64 22.99 12.30
N PHE A 243 -10.51 23.65 12.01
CA PHE A 243 -9.36 23.13 11.29
C PHE A 243 -8.09 23.21 12.13
N VAL A 244 -7.18 22.26 11.93
CA VAL A 244 -5.89 22.16 12.60
C VAL A 244 -4.79 22.57 11.63
N GLU A 245 -4.16 23.70 11.87
CA GLU A 245 -3.00 24.13 11.09
C GLU A 245 -1.73 23.43 11.55
N ILE A 246 -0.96 22.87 10.62
CA ILE A 246 0.33 22.25 10.93
C ILE A 246 1.37 23.34 11.12
N ASN A 247 2.10 23.29 12.24
CA ASN A 247 3.34 24.06 12.41
C ASN A 247 4.58 23.19 12.08
N THR A 248 5.71 23.83 11.78
CA THR A 248 7.01 23.19 11.54
C THR A 248 7.42 22.22 12.65
N THR A 249 7.26 22.62 13.92
CA THR A 249 7.54 21.74 15.08
C THR A 249 6.63 20.51 15.09
N ALA A 250 5.33 20.69 14.79
CA ALA A 250 4.37 19.59 14.72
C ALA A 250 4.72 18.62 13.58
N ALA A 251 5.20 19.13 12.43
CA ALA A 251 5.63 18.30 11.31
C ALA A 251 6.84 17.40 11.66
N ILE A 252 7.82 17.94 12.39
CA ILE A 252 8.98 17.15 12.85
C ILE A 252 8.56 16.14 13.91
N LEU A 253 7.78 16.58 14.91
CA LEU A 253 7.29 15.72 15.99
C LEU A 253 6.43 14.57 15.45
N PHE A 254 5.62 14.82 14.42
CA PHE A 254 4.81 13.82 13.76
C PHE A 254 5.66 12.64 13.26
N ILE A 255 6.82 12.90 12.66
CA ILE A 255 7.71 11.85 12.16
C ILE A 255 8.37 11.05 13.29
N VAL A 256 8.76 11.72 14.38
CA VAL A 256 9.33 11.05 15.57
C VAL A 256 8.28 10.14 16.22
N ILE A 257 7.06 10.64 16.41
CA ILE A 257 5.94 9.87 16.96
C ILE A 257 5.59 8.69 16.04
N ALA A 258 5.48 8.94 14.73
CA ALA A 258 5.20 7.88 13.75
C ALA A 258 6.27 6.78 13.77
N SER A 259 7.55 7.16 13.88
CA SER A 259 8.66 6.21 13.97
C SER A 259 8.62 5.38 15.26
N CYS A 260 8.37 6.03 16.40
CA CYS A 260 8.20 5.34 17.68
C CYS A 260 7.01 4.38 17.63
N PHE A 261 5.88 4.85 17.09
CA PHE A 261 4.68 4.04 16.91
C PHE A 261 4.95 2.84 16.00
N LEU A 262 5.64 3.01 14.87
CA LEU A 262 5.96 1.92 13.95
C LEU A 262 6.87 0.85 14.61
N VAL A 263 7.87 1.26 15.40
CA VAL A 263 8.70 0.32 16.16
C VAL A 263 7.87 -0.41 17.22
N MET A 264 7.01 0.32 17.91
CA MET A 264 6.07 -0.27 18.88
C MET A 264 5.18 -1.30 18.19
N LEU A 265 4.63 -1.01 17.00
CA LEU A 265 3.88 -1.97 16.19
C LEU A 265 4.74 -3.20 15.91
N TYR A 266 5.92 -3.02 15.33
CA TYR A 266 6.79 -4.12 14.94
C TYR A 266 7.16 -5.05 16.10
N LYS A 267 7.42 -4.50 17.29
CA LYS A 267 7.79 -5.26 18.49
C LYS A 267 6.58 -5.86 19.21
N LEU A 268 5.44 -5.16 19.24
CA LEU A 268 4.22 -5.56 19.94
C LEU A 268 3.13 -6.07 18.99
N MET A 269 3.49 -6.55 17.78
CA MET A 269 2.56 -7.13 16.81
C MET A 269 1.86 -8.36 17.40
N SER A 270 0.76 -8.11 18.10
CA SER A 270 -0.13 -9.09 18.71
C SER A 270 -1.52 -8.93 18.10
N LYS A 271 -2.28 -10.04 18.05
CA LYS A 271 -3.69 -10.03 17.56
C LYS A 271 -4.54 -9.00 18.31
N ARG A 272 -4.32 -8.84 19.63
CA ARG A 272 -5.01 -7.83 20.46
C ARG A 272 -4.70 -6.40 20.03
N PHE A 273 -3.47 -6.16 19.63
CA PHE A 273 -3.05 -4.83 19.19
C PHE A 273 -3.72 -4.46 17.86
N ILE A 274 -3.81 -5.42 16.92
CA ILE A 274 -4.54 -5.23 15.66
C ILE A 274 -6.04 -4.99 15.91
N GLU A 275 -6.67 -5.69 16.86
CA GLU A 275 -8.05 -5.44 17.27
C GLU A 275 -8.26 -3.99 17.76
N ILE A 276 -7.33 -3.45 18.55
CA ILE A 276 -7.38 -2.04 18.99
C ILE A 276 -7.29 -1.09 17.79
N LEU A 277 -6.39 -1.34 16.84
CA LEU A 277 -6.29 -0.52 15.62
C LEU A 277 -7.56 -0.59 14.77
N VAL A 278 -8.22 -1.75 14.69
CA VAL A 278 -9.50 -1.92 13.99
C VAL A 278 -10.57 -1.06 14.66
N VAL A 279 -10.65 -1.04 15.99
CA VAL A 279 -11.60 -0.17 16.71
C VAL A 279 -11.33 1.31 16.44
N LEU A 280 -10.06 1.74 16.54
CA LEU A 280 -9.66 3.12 16.25
C LEU A 280 -9.99 3.53 14.81
N PHE A 281 -9.74 2.63 13.85
CA PHE A 281 -10.09 2.84 12.45
C PHE A 281 -11.60 2.91 12.24
N CYS A 282 -12.39 2.07 12.92
CA CYS A 282 -13.85 2.16 12.86
C CYS A 282 -14.36 3.50 13.39
N ILE A 283 -13.81 4.00 14.51
CA ILE A 283 -14.23 5.29 15.07
C ILE A 283 -14.00 6.41 14.04
N GLY A 284 -12.77 6.53 13.53
CA GLY A 284 -12.45 7.57 12.54
C GLY A 284 -13.17 7.37 11.21
N GLY A 285 -13.36 6.12 10.75
CA GLY A 285 -14.07 5.80 9.52
C GLY A 285 -15.56 6.11 9.60
N VAL A 286 -16.21 5.82 10.74
CA VAL A 286 -17.62 6.14 11.00
C VAL A 286 -17.82 7.66 11.05
N GLU A 287 -16.94 8.37 11.76
CA GLU A 287 -16.94 9.84 11.78
C GLU A 287 -16.77 10.41 10.37
N GLY A 288 -15.77 9.91 9.62
CA GLY A 288 -15.52 10.35 8.25
C GLY A 288 -16.70 10.08 7.31
N LEU A 289 -17.30 8.89 7.41
CA LEU A 289 -18.46 8.51 6.61
C LEU A 289 -19.68 9.36 6.95
N GLN A 290 -19.91 9.63 8.23
CA GLN A 290 -20.97 10.52 8.69
C GLN A 290 -20.79 11.93 8.12
N THR A 291 -19.58 12.50 8.21
CA THR A 291 -19.27 13.82 7.64
C THR A 291 -19.54 13.85 6.15
N CYS A 292 -19.04 12.87 5.39
CA CYS A 292 -19.24 12.79 3.95
C CYS A 292 -20.72 12.63 3.54
N LEU A 293 -21.49 11.83 4.27
CA LEU A 293 -22.90 11.58 3.96
C LEU A 293 -23.78 12.79 4.31
N VAL A 294 -23.58 13.38 5.50
CA VAL A 294 -24.32 14.58 5.94
C VAL A 294 -24.16 15.68 4.91
N THR A 295 -22.94 15.91 4.46
CA THR A 295 -22.67 16.98 3.52
C THR A 295 -23.12 16.69 2.10
N LEU A 296 -22.97 15.46 1.60
CA LEU A 296 -23.51 15.03 0.32
C LEU A 296 -25.04 15.18 0.28
N LEU A 297 -25.72 14.77 1.35
CA LEU A 297 -27.17 14.91 1.48
C LEU A 297 -27.61 16.36 1.62
N SER A 298 -26.82 17.19 2.30
CA SER A 298 -27.10 18.64 2.42
C SER A 298 -26.97 19.37 1.07
N CYS A 299 -26.20 18.83 0.12
CA CYS A 299 -26.13 19.34 -1.25
C CYS A 299 -27.40 19.07 -2.08
N PHE A 300 -28.26 18.12 -1.67
CA PHE A 300 -29.54 17.88 -2.33
C PHE A 300 -30.62 18.83 -1.77
N ARG A 301 -31.23 19.63 -2.67
CA ARG A 301 -32.30 20.62 -2.35
C ARG A 301 -33.47 20.08 -1.53
N TRP A 302 -33.68 18.77 -1.48
CA TRP A 302 -34.76 18.13 -0.72
C TRP A 302 -34.44 18.02 0.78
N PHE A 303 -33.16 17.93 1.16
CA PHE A 303 -32.69 17.76 2.55
C PHE A 303 -32.10 19.04 3.16
N GLU A 304 -31.96 20.10 2.37
CA GLU A 304 -31.41 21.41 2.77
C GLU A 304 -32.11 21.99 4.01
N ARG A 305 -33.44 21.83 4.10
CA ARG A 305 -34.27 22.34 5.21
C ARG A 305 -34.08 21.57 6.53
N VAL A 306 -33.70 20.29 6.44
CA VAL A 306 -33.45 19.41 7.61
C VAL A 306 -32.00 19.54 8.09
N GLY A 307 -31.06 19.81 7.18
CA GLY A 307 -29.65 20.09 7.51
C GLY A 307 -29.44 21.37 8.31
N GLN A 308 -30.29 22.40 8.09
CA GLN A 308 -30.22 23.68 8.80
C GLN A 308 -30.90 23.70 10.19
N SER A 309 -31.56 22.61 10.58
CA SER A 309 -32.23 22.50 11.88
C SER A 309 -31.29 21.84 12.90
N TYR A 310 -31.00 22.54 14.00
CA TYR A 310 -30.08 22.10 15.05
C TYR A 310 -30.81 21.73 16.34
N VAL A 311 -30.37 20.65 16.99
CA VAL A 311 -30.84 20.23 18.33
C VAL A 311 -29.68 20.31 19.30
N LYS A 312 -29.91 20.87 20.48
CA LYS A 312 -28.95 20.79 21.58
C LYS A 312 -29.07 19.42 22.24
N VAL A 313 -28.09 18.56 21.98
CA VAL A 313 -27.95 17.26 22.64
C VAL A 313 -27.15 17.47 23.92
N PRO A 314 -27.55 16.89 25.07
CA PRO A 314 -26.73 16.89 26.28
C PRO A 314 -25.33 16.33 25.96
N PHE A 315 -24.27 16.93 26.50
CA PHE A 315 -22.85 16.59 26.25
C PHE A 315 -22.28 16.92 24.85
N PHE A 316 -23.04 16.82 23.76
CA PHE A 316 -22.52 16.98 22.38
C PHE A 316 -22.79 18.35 21.73
N GLY A 317 -23.57 19.23 22.39
CA GLY A 317 -23.84 20.57 21.86
C GLY A 317 -24.89 20.58 20.75
N ALA A 318 -24.82 21.58 19.86
CA ALA A 318 -25.77 21.73 18.76
C ALA A 318 -25.43 20.77 17.60
N VAL A 319 -26.25 19.75 17.40
CA VAL A 319 -26.09 18.73 16.35
C VAL A 319 -27.23 18.86 15.34
N SER A 320 -26.95 18.76 14.04
CA SER A 320 -28.00 18.81 13.02
C SER A 320 -28.85 17.54 13.03
N TYR A 321 -30.16 17.66 12.78
CA TYR A 321 -31.06 16.49 12.71
C TYR A 321 -30.59 15.44 11.69
N LEU A 322 -30.02 15.89 10.57
CA LEU A 322 -29.46 15.05 9.53
C LEU A 322 -28.31 14.17 10.06
N THR A 323 -27.44 14.74 10.88
CA THR A 323 -26.34 14.01 11.52
C THR A 323 -26.86 12.93 12.46
N LEU A 324 -27.87 13.23 13.27
CA LEU A 324 -28.47 12.28 14.20
C LEU A 324 -29.16 11.12 13.46
N ALA A 325 -29.83 11.40 12.34
CA ALA A 325 -30.51 10.39 11.53
C ALA A 325 -29.54 9.42 10.82
N ILE A 326 -28.38 9.92 10.37
CA ILE A 326 -27.39 9.12 9.61
C ILE A 326 -26.45 8.34 10.55
N SER A 327 -26.19 8.86 11.75
CA SER A 327 -25.28 8.25 12.72
C SER A 327 -25.51 6.74 12.97
N PRO A 328 -26.74 6.24 13.24
CA PRO A 328 -26.95 4.80 13.46
C PRO A 328 -26.58 3.94 12.24
N PHE A 329 -26.79 4.46 11.02
CA PHE A 329 -26.40 3.76 9.79
C PHE A 329 -24.88 3.68 9.65
N CYS A 330 -24.15 4.79 9.89
CA CYS A 330 -22.68 4.79 9.84
C CYS A 330 -22.08 3.85 10.89
N VAL A 331 -22.58 3.89 12.14
CA VAL A 331 -22.13 3.00 13.21
C VAL A 331 -22.38 1.54 12.86
N ALA A 332 -23.58 1.21 12.35
CA ALA A 332 -23.89 -0.15 11.90
C ALA A 332 -22.94 -0.62 10.78
N PHE A 333 -22.64 0.24 9.80
CA PHE A 333 -21.69 -0.06 8.73
C PHE A 333 -20.28 -0.37 9.26
N GLY A 334 -19.78 0.45 10.20
CA GLY A 334 -18.49 0.24 10.86
C GLY A 334 -18.41 -1.06 11.66
N ILE A 335 -19.48 -1.42 12.39
CA ILE A 335 -19.55 -2.67 13.16
C ILE A 335 -19.61 -3.89 12.24
N VAL A 336 -20.47 -3.86 11.21
CA VAL A 336 -20.58 -4.94 10.22
C VAL A 336 -19.23 -5.19 9.56
N TRP A 337 -18.55 -4.13 9.14
CA TRP A 337 -17.21 -4.27 8.58
C TRP A 337 -16.23 -4.89 9.59
N ALA A 338 -16.19 -4.40 10.84
CA ALA A 338 -15.26 -4.91 11.85
C ALA A 338 -15.44 -6.41 12.14
N VAL A 339 -16.69 -6.89 12.22
CA VAL A 339 -17.01 -8.31 12.47
C VAL A 339 -16.65 -9.18 11.26
N PHE A 340 -16.98 -8.72 10.06
CA PHE A 340 -16.79 -9.49 8.83
C PHE A 340 -15.50 -9.18 8.08
N ARG A 341 -14.54 -8.48 8.70
CA ARG A 341 -13.30 -7.97 8.06
C ARG A 341 -12.39 -9.02 7.41
N LYS A 342 -12.54 -10.29 7.80
CA LYS A 342 -11.76 -11.42 7.28
C LYS A 342 -12.35 -12.07 6.03
N ILE A 343 -13.57 -11.69 5.63
CA ILE A 343 -14.21 -12.20 4.42
C ILE A 343 -13.57 -11.56 3.19
N SER A 344 -13.45 -12.32 2.10
CA SER A 344 -12.78 -11.90 0.85
C SER A 344 -13.31 -10.60 0.24
N TYR A 345 -14.56 -10.19 0.52
CA TYR A 345 -15.19 -8.96 0.01
C TYR A 345 -15.14 -7.78 0.99
N ALA A 346 -14.63 -7.98 2.21
CA ALA A 346 -14.61 -6.94 3.24
C ALA A 346 -13.67 -5.77 2.93
N TRP A 347 -12.82 -5.89 1.90
CA TRP A 347 -12.00 -4.79 1.41
C TRP A 347 -12.83 -3.60 0.92
N ILE A 348 -14.00 -3.84 0.32
CA ILE A 348 -14.86 -2.76 -0.17
C ILE A 348 -15.28 -1.85 1.00
N GLY A 349 -15.72 -2.45 2.11
CA GLY A 349 -16.09 -1.69 3.31
C GLY A 349 -14.90 -0.96 3.93
N GLN A 350 -13.71 -1.57 3.91
CA GLN A 350 -12.48 -0.94 4.40
C GLN A 350 -12.14 0.29 3.57
N ASP A 351 -12.17 0.17 2.24
CA ASP A 351 -11.82 1.25 1.32
C ASP A 351 -12.84 2.39 1.38
N VAL A 352 -14.13 2.09 1.55
CA VAL A 352 -15.16 3.13 1.77
C VAL A 352 -14.91 3.90 3.07
N LEU A 353 -14.67 3.21 4.19
CA LEU A 353 -14.32 3.86 5.47
C LEU A 353 -13.01 4.63 5.38
N GLY A 354 -12.02 4.06 4.68
CA GLY A 354 -10.70 4.65 4.47
C GLY A 354 -10.75 5.93 3.64
N ILE A 355 -11.46 5.93 2.51
CA ILE A 355 -11.67 7.12 1.67
C ILE A 355 -12.37 8.21 2.47
N ALA A 356 -13.44 7.86 3.19
CA ALA A 356 -14.17 8.83 4.00
C ALA A 356 -13.28 9.44 5.10
N LEU A 357 -12.45 8.62 5.77
CA LEU A 357 -11.46 9.09 6.72
C LEU A 357 -10.43 10.03 6.07
N ILE A 358 -9.87 9.66 4.91
CA ILE A 358 -8.87 10.47 4.19
C ILE A 358 -9.46 11.83 3.81
N ILE A 359 -10.68 11.87 3.27
CA ILE A 359 -11.37 13.12 2.90
C ILE A 359 -11.51 14.01 4.13
N THR A 360 -11.98 13.46 5.25
CA THR A 360 -12.15 14.22 6.50
C THR A 360 -10.82 14.74 7.06
N VAL A 361 -9.76 13.94 7.04
CA VAL A 361 -8.43 14.38 7.47
C VAL A 361 -7.93 15.54 6.59
N LEU A 362 -8.12 15.48 5.28
CA LEU A 362 -7.73 16.56 4.36
C LEU A 362 -8.59 17.84 4.47
N GLN A 363 -9.77 17.75 5.10
CA GLN A 363 -10.61 18.91 5.44
C GLN A 363 -10.17 19.56 6.75
N ILE A 364 -9.91 18.74 7.77
CA ILE A 364 -9.55 19.19 9.12
C ILE A 364 -8.11 19.73 9.14
N VAL A 365 -7.16 18.98 8.58
CA VAL A 365 -5.74 19.32 8.65
C VAL A 365 -5.37 20.24 7.50
N ARG A 366 -4.82 21.42 7.81
CA ARG A 366 -4.46 22.45 6.83
C ARG A 366 -2.97 22.77 6.91
N VAL A 367 -2.30 22.74 5.77
CA VAL A 367 -0.95 23.33 5.64
C VAL A 367 -1.11 24.85 5.45
N PRO A 368 -0.46 25.68 6.30
CA PRO A 368 -0.65 27.13 6.26
C PRO A 368 0.17 27.82 5.14
N ASN A 369 1.35 27.30 4.82
CA ASN A 369 2.22 27.83 3.77
C ASN A 369 3.12 26.75 3.17
N LEU A 370 3.75 27.05 2.03
CA LEU A 370 4.62 26.13 1.31
C LEU A 370 5.86 25.73 2.13
N LYS A 371 6.34 26.59 3.05
CA LYS A 371 7.47 26.26 3.94
C LYS A 371 7.14 25.07 4.83
N VAL A 372 6.00 25.11 5.53
CA VAL A 372 5.56 23.99 6.38
C VAL A 372 5.32 22.74 5.54
N GLY A 373 4.65 22.86 4.39
CA GLY A 373 4.43 21.73 3.48
C GLY A 373 5.73 21.09 3.00
N THR A 374 6.74 21.90 2.70
CA THR A 374 8.08 21.42 2.30
C THR A 374 8.77 20.68 3.45
N VAL A 375 8.73 21.22 4.67
CA VAL A 375 9.33 20.55 5.85
C VAL A 375 8.63 19.21 6.10
N LEU A 376 7.30 19.18 6.11
CA LEU A 376 6.52 17.96 6.33
C LEU A 376 6.84 16.88 5.30
N LEU A 377 6.76 17.21 4.01
CA LEU A 377 7.00 16.25 2.93
C LEU A 377 8.47 15.81 2.84
N SER A 378 9.41 16.70 3.15
CA SER A 378 10.84 16.33 3.19
C SER A 378 11.13 15.36 4.34
N CYS A 379 10.54 15.58 5.52
CA CYS A 379 10.70 14.65 6.63
C CYS A 379 10.00 13.31 6.34
N ALA A 380 8.81 13.34 5.71
CA ALA A 380 8.11 12.14 5.31
C ALA A 380 8.85 11.33 4.23
N PHE A 381 9.48 12.02 3.27
CA PHE A 381 10.37 11.41 2.27
C PHE A 381 11.53 10.65 2.93
N LEU A 382 12.21 11.29 3.90
CA LEU A 382 13.31 10.64 4.64
C LEU A 382 12.82 9.47 5.50
N TYR A 383 11.66 9.62 6.14
CA TYR A 383 11.00 8.58 6.92
C TYR A 383 10.75 7.32 6.08
N ASP A 384 10.18 7.48 4.88
CA ASP A 384 9.82 6.37 4.01
C ASP A 384 11.06 5.61 3.51
N ILE A 385 12.10 6.34 3.06
CA ILE A 385 13.39 5.74 2.68
C ILE A 385 14.01 4.97 3.85
N PHE A 386 14.01 5.57 5.05
CA PHE A 386 14.57 4.95 6.24
C PHE A 386 13.86 3.64 6.57
N TRP A 387 12.53 3.65 6.65
CA TRP A 387 11.75 2.48 7.07
C TRP A 387 11.63 1.39 6.01
N VAL A 388 11.84 1.70 4.73
CA VAL A 388 11.85 0.69 3.66
C VAL A 388 13.25 0.09 3.43
N PHE A 389 14.28 0.93 3.26
CA PHE A 389 15.62 0.47 2.88
C PHE A 389 16.59 0.35 4.06
N VAL A 390 16.62 1.34 4.96
CA VAL A 390 17.61 1.39 6.06
C VAL A 390 17.22 0.48 7.23
N SER A 391 15.93 0.20 7.41
CA SER A 391 15.45 -0.71 8.46
C SER A 391 15.89 -2.16 8.23
N LYS A 392 16.05 -2.58 6.97
CA LYS A 392 16.40 -3.96 6.59
C LYS A 392 17.75 -4.43 7.17
N PRO A 393 18.87 -3.70 7.05
CA PRO A 393 20.12 -4.11 7.69
C PRO A 393 20.07 -4.03 9.22
N LEU A 394 19.24 -3.15 9.80
CA LEU A 394 19.15 -2.96 11.26
C LEU A 394 18.27 -4.00 11.96
N PHE A 395 17.22 -4.49 11.31
CA PHE A 395 16.23 -5.41 11.88
C PHE A 395 16.11 -6.75 11.13
N HIS A 396 17.05 -7.02 10.21
CA HIS A 396 17.08 -8.16 9.27
C HIS A 396 15.91 -8.23 8.26
N GLU A 397 14.83 -7.48 8.48
CA GLU A 397 13.66 -7.37 7.63
C GLU A 397 13.23 -5.90 7.49
N SER A 398 12.56 -5.57 6.39
CA SER A 398 11.97 -4.23 6.23
C SER A 398 10.73 -4.10 7.13
N VAL A 399 10.86 -3.35 8.22
CA VAL A 399 9.84 -3.18 9.26
C VAL A 399 8.49 -2.76 8.66
N MET A 400 8.49 -1.79 7.74
CA MET A 400 7.26 -1.31 7.11
C MET A 400 6.50 -2.41 6.34
N ILE A 401 7.21 -3.33 5.69
CA ILE A 401 6.60 -4.40 4.90
C ILE A 401 5.95 -5.44 5.82
N VAL A 402 6.69 -5.88 6.85
CA VAL A 402 6.22 -6.86 7.84
C VAL A 402 4.98 -6.34 8.57
N VAL A 403 5.01 -5.06 8.95
CA VAL A 403 3.93 -4.39 9.66
C VAL A 403 2.71 -4.18 8.75
N ALA A 404 2.90 -3.82 7.48
CA ALA A 404 1.80 -3.66 6.52
C ALA A 404 1.09 -4.98 6.19
N ARG A 405 1.85 -6.08 6.07
CA ARG A 405 1.30 -7.42 5.75
C ARG A 405 0.75 -8.17 6.96
N GLY A 406 1.20 -7.82 8.16
CA GLY A 406 0.80 -8.51 9.39
C GLY A 406 1.38 -9.93 9.48
N ASP A 407 2.57 -10.15 8.92
CA ASP A 407 3.20 -11.47 8.81
C ASP A 407 3.33 -12.16 10.18
N LYS A 408 3.56 -11.39 11.26
CA LYS A 408 3.67 -11.89 12.64
C LYS A 408 2.33 -12.16 13.36
N SER A 409 1.20 -11.76 12.78
CA SER A 409 -0.14 -11.86 13.40
C SER A 409 -1.08 -12.84 12.69
N GLY A 410 -0.57 -13.64 11.75
CA GLY A 410 -1.36 -14.60 10.96
C GLY A 410 -1.97 -14.00 9.69
N GLY A 411 -1.30 -13.02 9.07
CA GLY A 411 -1.68 -12.43 7.78
C GLY A 411 -2.76 -11.34 7.87
N ASP A 412 -3.04 -10.85 9.07
CA ASP A 412 -4.03 -9.80 9.31
C ASP A 412 -3.32 -8.43 9.34
N GLY A 413 -3.29 -7.77 8.18
CA GLY A 413 -2.63 -6.47 7.99
C GLY A 413 -3.36 -5.30 8.68
N ILE A 414 -2.69 -4.15 8.75
CA ILE A 414 -3.23 -2.93 9.38
C ILE A 414 -4.39 -2.36 8.56
N PRO A 415 -5.48 -1.88 9.19
CA PRO A 415 -6.66 -1.37 8.46
C PRO A 415 -6.44 -0.02 7.76
N MET A 416 -5.32 0.68 8.02
CA MET A 416 -4.98 2.01 7.50
C MET A 416 -4.34 1.97 6.10
N LEU A 417 -4.92 1.15 5.21
CA LEU A 417 -4.46 0.91 3.85
C LEU A 417 -5.69 0.83 2.94
N LEU A 418 -5.61 1.35 1.71
CA LEU A 418 -6.59 0.99 0.67
C LEU A 418 -6.11 -0.30 -0.01
N LYS A 419 -7.03 -1.22 -0.30
CA LYS A 419 -6.66 -2.55 -0.81
C LYS A 419 -7.61 -3.05 -1.90
N ILE A 420 -7.05 -3.47 -3.03
CA ILE A 420 -7.80 -4.09 -4.13
C ILE A 420 -7.24 -5.48 -4.41
N PRO A 421 -8.08 -6.53 -4.50
CA PRO A 421 -7.61 -7.86 -4.88
C PRO A 421 -6.98 -7.83 -6.27
N ARG A 422 -5.82 -8.46 -6.41
CA ARG A 422 -5.16 -8.60 -7.71
C ARG A 422 -6.00 -9.48 -8.62
N MET A 423 -6.38 -8.95 -9.77
CA MET A 423 -7.35 -9.61 -10.66
C MET A 423 -6.67 -10.55 -11.66
N PHE A 424 -5.42 -10.25 -12.05
CA PHE A 424 -4.70 -11.00 -13.07
C PHE A 424 -3.45 -11.69 -12.54
N ASP A 425 -3.02 -11.38 -11.31
CA ASP A 425 -1.94 -12.11 -10.65
C ASP A 425 -2.41 -13.55 -10.31
N PRO A 426 -1.81 -14.59 -10.92
CA PRO A 426 -2.16 -15.97 -10.60
C PRO A 426 -1.94 -16.26 -9.12
N TRP A 427 -0.96 -15.64 -8.48
CA TRP A 427 -0.65 -15.85 -7.06
C TRP A 427 -1.68 -15.23 -6.12
N GLY A 428 -2.59 -14.41 -6.64
CA GLY A 428 -3.59 -13.69 -5.86
C GLY A 428 -2.95 -12.63 -4.98
N GLY A 429 -3.62 -12.32 -3.86
CA GLY A 429 -3.21 -11.27 -2.94
C GLY A 429 -3.86 -9.92 -3.24
N TYR A 430 -3.42 -8.90 -2.53
CA TYR A 430 -3.94 -7.54 -2.61
C TYR A 430 -2.84 -6.59 -3.06
N SER A 431 -3.18 -5.67 -3.96
CA SER A 431 -2.41 -4.44 -4.12
C SER A 431 -2.86 -3.47 -3.04
N ILE A 432 -1.91 -2.75 -2.44
CA ILE A 432 -2.14 -1.88 -1.29
C ILE A 432 -1.47 -0.51 -1.50
N ILE A 433 -2.07 0.53 -0.92
CA ILE A 433 -1.48 1.88 -0.82
C ILE A 433 -1.76 2.43 0.58
N GLY A 434 -0.74 3.07 1.17
CA GLY A 434 -0.83 3.64 2.51
C GLY A 434 -1.63 4.93 2.56
N PHE A 435 -2.38 5.16 3.63
CA PHE A 435 -3.06 6.45 3.83
C PHE A 435 -2.08 7.62 3.89
N GLY A 436 -0.89 7.41 4.45
CA GLY A 436 0.16 8.43 4.51
C GLY A 436 0.60 8.92 3.12
N ASP A 437 0.65 8.01 2.14
CA ASP A 437 1.04 8.30 0.76
C ASP A 437 0.00 9.13 0.00
N ILE A 438 -1.25 9.14 0.49
CA ILE A 438 -2.36 9.93 -0.06
C ILE A 438 -2.52 11.24 0.72
N ILE A 439 -2.57 11.16 2.05
CA ILE A 439 -2.85 12.31 2.94
C ILE A 439 -1.71 13.33 2.86
N LEU A 440 -0.46 12.93 3.05
CA LEU A 440 0.66 13.87 3.17
C LEU A 440 0.84 14.74 1.91
N PRO A 441 0.99 14.18 0.70
CA PRO A 441 1.00 14.98 -0.51
C PRO A 441 -0.36 15.63 -0.80
N GLY A 442 -1.47 14.97 -0.45
CA GLY A 442 -2.82 15.51 -0.58
C GLY A 442 -3.03 16.83 0.17
N LEU A 443 -2.39 17.03 1.32
CA LEU A 443 -2.44 18.30 2.06
C LEU A 443 -1.84 19.46 1.25
N LEU A 444 -0.73 19.23 0.55
CA LEU A 444 -0.10 20.23 -0.31
C LEU A 444 -0.96 20.50 -1.56
N VAL A 445 -1.55 19.46 -2.14
CA VAL A 445 -2.45 19.59 -3.28
C VAL A 445 -3.73 20.36 -2.91
N ALA A 446 -4.35 20.04 -1.77
CA ALA A 446 -5.50 20.78 -1.24
C ALA A 446 -5.13 22.23 -0.89
N PHE A 447 -3.90 22.50 -0.44
CA PHE A 447 -3.38 23.86 -0.29
C PHE A 447 -3.35 24.63 -1.62
N SER A 448 -2.92 24.01 -2.74
CA SER A 448 -2.93 24.72 -4.03
C SER A 448 -4.32 25.16 -4.49
N LEU A 449 -5.35 24.32 -4.35
CA LEU A 449 -6.69 24.70 -4.81
C LEU A 449 -7.26 25.85 -3.97
N ARG A 450 -7.06 25.79 -2.65
CA ARG A 450 -7.43 26.88 -1.74
C ARG A 450 -6.75 28.18 -2.12
N TYR A 451 -5.44 28.13 -2.38
CA TYR A 451 -4.69 29.30 -2.84
C TYR A 451 -5.20 29.84 -4.18
N ASP A 452 -5.42 28.96 -5.17
CA ASP A 452 -5.88 29.34 -6.51
C ASP A 452 -7.25 30.03 -6.48
N TRP A 453 -8.19 29.53 -5.67
CA TRP A 453 -9.51 30.13 -5.50
C TRP A 453 -9.43 31.49 -4.80
N LEU A 454 -8.64 31.61 -3.73
CA LEU A 454 -8.42 32.88 -3.05
C LEU A 454 -7.77 33.91 -3.98
N ALA A 455 -6.85 33.48 -4.83
CA ALA A 455 -6.16 34.33 -5.80
C ALA A 455 -6.98 34.57 -7.08
N LYS A 456 -8.22 34.07 -7.15
CA LYS A 456 -9.12 34.14 -8.34
C LYS A 456 -8.44 33.68 -9.63
N LYS A 457 -7.60 32.65 -9.55
CA LYS A 457 -6.88 32.10 -10.70
C LYS A 457 -7.75 31.13 -11.50
N SER A 458 -7.57 31.13 -12.82
CA SER A 458 -8.13 30.08 -13.67
C SER A 458 -7.41 28.75 -13.46
N LEU A 459 -8.09 27.62 -13.70
CA LEU A 459 -7.54 26.27 -13.50
C LEU A 459 -6.18 26.02 -14.18
N ARG A 460 -5.96 26.59 -15.39
CA ARG A 460 -4.68 26.45 -16.12
C ARG A 460 -3.59 27.37 -15.57
N SER A 461 -3.97 28.55 -15.09
CA SER A 461 -3.07 29.53 -14.49
C SER A 461 -2.79 29.25 -13.00
N GLY A 462 -3.59 28.38 -12.39
CA GLY A 462 -3.44 27.92 -11.02
C GLY A 462 -2.27 26.96 -10.82
N TYR A 463 -2.05 26.55 -9.57
CA TYR A 463 -1.13 25.50 -9.17
C TYR A 463 -1.82 24.12 -9.10
N PHE A 464 -3.13 24.07 -8.86
CA PHE A 464 -3.86 22.84 -8.58
C PHE A 464 -3.79 21.79 -9.68
N LEU A 465 -4.05 22.17 -10.94
CA LEU A 465 -4.00 21.25 -12.07
C LEU A 465 -2.60 20.59 -12.21
N TRP A 466 -1.55 21.38 -12.01
CA TRP A 466 -0.17 20.92 -12.08
C TRP A 466 0.22 20.08 -10.87
N ALA A 467 -0.25 20.43 -9.67
CA ALA A 467 -0.04 19.65 -8.45
C ALA A 467 -0.74 18.28 -8.52
N MET A 468 -1.99 18.24 -9.01
CA MET A 468 -2.74 16.99 -9.23
C MET A 468 -2.07 16.08 -10.24
N THR A 469 -1.64 16.63 -11.38
CA THR A 469 -0.92 15.86 -12.41
C THR A 469 0.43 15.38 -11.91
N ALA A 470 1.17 16.19 -11.15
CA ALA A 470 2.42 15.78 -10.54
C ALA A 470 2.25 14.65 -9.51
N TYR A 471 1.21 14.71 -8.65
CA TYR A 471 0.87 13.62 -7.74
C TYR A 471 0.53 12.34 -8.50
N GLY A 472 -0.35 12.43 -9.51
CA GLY A 472 -0.74 11.29 -10.33
C GLY A 472 0.45 10.65 -11.06
N LEU A 473 1.35 11.45 -11.64
CA LEU A 473 2.56 10.96 -12.29
C LEU A 473 3.54 10.34 -11.28
N GLY A 474 3.75 10.98 -10.13
CA GLY A 474 4.60 10.43 -9.07
C GLY A 474 4.11 9.07 -8.59
N LEU A 475 2.81 8.94 -8.34
CA LEU A 475 2.20 7.67 -7.92
C LEU A 475 2.25 6.60 -9.01
N LEU A 476 2.07 6.98 -10.29
CA LEU A 476 2.21 6.06 -11.42
C LEU A 476 3.63 5.49 -11.49
N ILE A 477 4.64 6.35 -11.33
CA ILE A 477 6.05 5.94 -11.32
C ILE A 477 6.33 5.01 -10.13
N THR A 478 5.73 5.26 -8.95
CA THR A 478 5.82 4.33 -7.82
C THR A 478 5.35 2.93 -8.18
N TYR A 479 4.21 2.78 -8.87
CA TYR A 479 3.72 1.46 -9.28
C TYR A 479 4.63 0.81 -10.32
N VAL A 480 5.11 1.58 -11.30
CA VAL A 480 6.08 1.08 -12.29
C VAL A 480 7.35 0.59 -11.59
N ALA A 481 7.90 1.36 -10.65
CA ALA A 481 9.08 0.98 -9.88
C ALA A 481 8.83 -0.27 -9.01
N LEU A 482 7.65 -0.37 -8.38
CA LEU A 482 7.26 -1.53 -7.58
C LEU A 482 7.18 -2.81 -8.42
N ASN A 483 6.73 -2.72 -9.67
CA ASN A 483 6.66 -3.85 -10.59
C ASN A 483 8.02 -4.21 -11.21
N MET A 484 8.95 -3.26 -11.27
CA MET A 484 10.33 -3.51 -11.73
C MET A 484 11.25 -4.08 -10.64
N MET A 485 10.93 -3.87 -9.37
CA MET A 485 11.76 -4.33 -8.24
C MET A 485 11.14 -5.58 -7.61
N ASP A 486 11.60 -6.74 -8.09
CA ASP A 486 11.20 -8.14 -7.83
C ASP A 486 10.86 -8.50 -6.36
N GLY A 487 9.77 -7.93 -5.83
CA GLY A 487 9.28 -8.18 -4.46
C GLY A 487 9.94 -7.34 -3.36
N HIS A 488 10.79 -6.36 -3.69
CA HIS A 488 11.29 -5.39 -2.72
C HIS A 488 10.29 -4.23 -2.55
N GLY A 489 9.86 -3.97 -1.31
CA GLY A 489 9.00 -2.81 -1.02
C GLY A 489 9.67 -1.52 -1.47
N GLN A 490 8.87 -0.62 -2.04
CA GLN A 490 9.32 0.68 -2.52
C GLN A 490 8.79 1.80 -1.62
N PRO A 491 9.62 2.79 -1.28
CA PRO A 491 9.13 4.01 -0.65
C PRO A 491 8.32 4.80 -1.68
N ALA A 492 7.00 4.92 -1.48
CA ALA A 492 6.13 5.64 -2.40
C ALA A 492 6.42 7.14 -2.44
N LEU A 493 6.76 7.73 -1.29
CA LEU A 493 7.05 9.16 -1.17
C LEU A 493 8.36 9.55 -1.86
N LEU A 494 9.26 8.60 -2.11
CA LEU A 494 10.48 8.81 -2.91
C LEU A 494 10.15 9.38 -4.29
N TYR A 495 9.05 8.93 -4.90
CA TYR A 495 8.62 9.38 -6.22
C TYR A 495 7.60 10.53 -6.13
N ILE A 496 6.67 10.49 -5.18
CA ILE A 496 5.60 11.50 -5.10
C ILE A 496 6.13 12.87 -4.67
N VAL A 497 7.03 12.93 -3.69
CA VAL A 497 7.49 14.19 -3.09
C VAL A 497 8.29 15.04 -4.09
N PRO A 498 9.28 14.51 -4.84
CA PRO A 498 10.02 15.31 -5.82
C PRO A 498 9.12 15.86 -6.94
N PHE A 499 8.14 15.08 -7.41
CA PHE A 499 7.21 15.53 -8.44
C PHE A 499 6.31 16.66 -7.93
N THR A 500 5.71 16.48 -6.75
CA THR A 500 4.79 17.47 -6.17
C THR A 500 5.54 18.75 -5.78
N LEU A 501 6.54 18.69 -4.88
CA LEU A 501 7.31 19.87 -4.46
C LEU A 501 8.06 20.51 -5.62
N GLY A 502 8.66 19.70 -6.51
CA GLY A 502 9.36 20.21 -7.70
C GLY A 502 8.44 21.05 -8.58
N THR A 503 7.19 20.63 -8.78
CA THR A 503 6.18 21.40 -9.51
C THR A 503 5.87 22.73 -8.83
N PHE A 504 5.70 22.75 -7.51
CA PHE A 504 5.46 24.01 -6.77
C PHE A 504 6.64 24.98 -6.85
N PHE A 505 7.87 24.49 -6.67
CA PHE A 505 9.07 25.33 -6.75
C PHE A 505 9.29 25.89 -8.16
N THR A 506 9.14 25.06 -9.18
CA THR A 506 9.33 25.47 -10.57
C THR A 506 8.28 26.48 -11.02
N LEU A 507 6.99 26.24 -10.74
CA LEU A 507 5.92 27.18 -11.06
C LEU A 507 6.00 28.46 -10.21
N GLY A 508 6.23 28.34 -8.91
CA GLY A 508 6.33 29.49 -8.00
C GLY A 508 7.47 30.41 -8.38
N LYS A 509 8.62 29.85 -8.79
CA LYS A 509 9.77 30.63 -9.28
C LYS A 509 9.47 31.26 -10.65
N LYS A 510 8.87 30.51 -11.58
CA LYS A 510 8.51 31.02 -12.92
C LYS A 510 7.51 32.17 -12.86
N ARG A 511 6.60 32.14 -11.89
CA ARG A 511 5.54 33.15 -11.70
C ARG A 511 5.95 34.30 -10.77
N GLY A 512 7.11 34.23 -10.12
CA GLY A 512 7.56 35.24 -9.15
C GLY A 512 6.82 35.22 -7.81
N GLU A 513 5.96 34.24 -7.57
CA GLU A 513 5.09 34.14 -6.38
C GLU A 513 5.66 33.26 -5.27
N LEU A 514 6.86 32.71 -5.47
CA LEU A 514 7.46 31.76 -4.53
C LEU A 514 7.55 32.32 -3.11
N ASN A 515 7.91 33.60 -2.96
CA ASN A 515 8.04 34.22 -1.64
C ASN A 515 6.69 34.32 -0.92
N ILE A 516 5.62 34.63 -1.66
CA ILE A 516 4.25 34.72 -1.14
C ILE A 516 3.77 33.33 -0.68
N LEU A 517 3.97 32.30 -1.51
CA LEU A 517 3.63 30.92 -1.18
C LEU A 517 4.43 30.40 0.03
N TRP A 518 5.71 30.75 0.10
CA TRP A 518 6.64 30.29 1.13
C TRP A 518 6.34 30.86 2.52
N SER A 519 6.10 32.17 2.60
CA SER A 519 5.96 32.88 3.87
C SER A 519 4.51 32.99 4.33
N ARG A 520 3.64 33.53 3.48
CA ARG A 520 2.26 33.89 3.84
C ARG A 520 1.26 32.80 3.52
N GLY A 521 1.45 32.07 2.41
CA GLY A 521 0.53 31.02 1.97
C GLY A 521 -0.86 31.50 1.55
N LYS A 522 -1.11 32.81 1.53
CA LYS A 522 -2.34 33.46 1.05
C LYS A 522 -1.96 34.59 0.07
N PRO A 523 -2.79 34.86 -0.95
CA PRO A 523 -2.56 35.98 -1.87
C PRO A 523 -2.71 37.32 -1.13
N GLU A 524 -2.04 38.36 -1.63
CA GLU A 524 -2.19 39.71 -1.09
C GLU A 524 -3.57 40.26 -1.45
N TRP A 525 -4.37 40.58 -0.43
CA TRP A 525 -5.59 41.36 -0.61
C TRP A 525 -5.20 42.84 -0.57
N PRO A 526 -5.51 43.64 -1.62
CA PRO A 526 -5.44 45.08 -1.46
C PRO A 526 -6.45 45.49 -0.38
N CYS A 527 -5.99 46.18 0.67
CA CYS A 527 -6.85 46.70 1.71
C CYS A 527 -7.89 47.66 1.10
N GLN A 528 -9.18 47.35 1.26
CA GLN A 528 -10.28 48.21 0.76
C GLN A 528 -10.32 49.59 1.44
N HIS A 529 -9.71 49.75 2.61
CA HIS A 529 -9.66 51.03 3.33
C HIS A 529 -8.85 52.13 2.62
N ILE A 530 -8.04 51.80 1.59
CA ILE A 530 -7.23 52.80 0.86
C ILE A 530 -8.00 53.41 -0.34
N GLN A 531 -9.16 52.86 -0.73
CA GLN A 531 -9.95 53.39 -1.85
C GLN A 531 -10.89 54.55 -1.49
N PHE A 532 -11.01 54.93 -0.21
CA PHE A 532 -11.90 55.99 0.27
C PHE A 532 -11.20 57.30 0.68
N GLN A 533 -10.02 57.60 0.13
CA GLN A 533 -9.55 58.99 0.15
C GLN A 533 -9.85 59.63 -1.21
N PRO A 534 -10.90 60.47 -1.32
CA PRO A 534 -11.01 61.36 -2.46
C PRO A 534 -9.80 62.28 -2.41
N SER A 535 -9.04 62.30 -3.51
CA SER A 535 -8.05 63.33 -3.77
C SER A 535 -8.73 64.69 -3.66
N GLN A 536 -8.43 65.42 -2.57
CA GLN A 536 -8.71 66.85 -2.46
C GLN A 536 -7.71 67.64 -3.31
#